data_AF-A0A6L8B9M6-F1
#
_entry.id   AF-A0A6L8B9M6-F1
#
_cell.length_a   1.000
_cell.length_b   1.000
_cell.length_c   1.000
_cell.angle_alpha   90.00
_cell.angle_beta   90.00
_cell.angle_gamma   90.00
#
_symmetry.space_group_name_H-M   'P 1'
#
loop_
_entity.id
_entity.type
_entity.pdbx_description
1 polymer ?
#
loop_
_entity_poly.entity_id
_entity_poly.type
_entity_poly.pdbx_seq_one_letter_code
_entity_poly.pdbx_strand_id
1 'polypeptide(L)'
;MTFAQKADAVEDELERRLMLAQGMGMGGGTTEPPPMPEKPTITDFMRLRFYDAPDGGIRQNSHMLQSANLALKAGYDEKVVVACALHDTGHQIRRVDHGHWGSNLIEGYVDEEISWAIKYHQSLRFFPDPDYNYEYPEMYIRIFGEDYVPDEYQKAHHDYAKGHEWYHTARVITVNDVYGWDEDAVVDYEPIFELVAKHFRTPPEGLGFDNSHNAHFWRSIIWPNRPL
;
A
#
# COMPACT_ATOMS: atom_id res chain seq x y z
N MET A 1 5.61 -16.81 -25.93
CA MET A 1 5.50 -17.71 -24.78
C MET A 1 4.09 -18.27 -24.73
N THR A 2 3.95 -19.57 -24.49
CA THR A 2 2.66 -20.22 -24.22
C THR A 2 2.16 -19.87 -22.82
N PHE A 3 0.87 -20.09 -22.52
CA PHE A 3 0.31 -19.86 -21.17
C PHE A 3 1.07 -20.63 -20.07
N ALA A 4 1.52 -21.86 -20.36
CA ALA A 4 2.34 -22.64 -19.45
C ALA A 4 3.70 -21.98 -19.16
N GLN A 5 4.36 -21.43 -20.18
CA GLN A 5 5.63 -20.71 -20.01
C GLN A 5 5.50 -19.39 -19.24
N LYS A 6 4.30 -18.80 -19.20
CA LYS A 6 4.00 -17.64 -18.34
C LYS A 6 3.71 -18.07 -16.89
N ALA A 7 3.10 -19.23 -16.68
CA ALA A 7 2.82 -19.78 -15.35
C ALA A 7 4.11 -20.19 -14.63
N ASP A 8 5.03 -20.87 -15.33
CA ASP A 8 6.31 -21.31 -14.75
C ASP A 8 7.22 -20.11 -14.39
N ALA A 9 7.21 -19.05 -15.20
CA ALA A 9 7.94 -17.81 -14.90
C ALA A 9 7.35 -17.05 -13.71
N VAL A 10 6.03 -17.11 -13.54
CA VAL A 10 5.34 -16.60 -12.33
C VAL A 10 5.70 -17.46 -11.12
N GLU A 11 5.88 -18.77 -11.28
CA GLU A 11 6.18 -19.71 -10.19
C GLU A 11 7.60 -19.52 -9.62
N ASP A 12 8.62 -19.46 -10.48
CA ASP A 12 10.02 -19.21 -10.06
C ASP A 12 10.18 -17.83 -9.40
N GLU A 13 9.44 -16.83 -9.90
CA GLU A 13 9.43 -15.50 -9.31
C GLU A 13 8.65 -15.45 -7.98
N LEU A 14 7.55 -16.19 -7.89
CA LEU A 14 6.76 -16.25 -6.66
C LEU A 14 7.53 -16.96 -5.54
N GLU A 15 8.34 -17.98 -5.84
CA GLU A 15 9.25 -18.60 -4.87
C GLU A 15 10.33 -17.61 -4.39
N ARG A 16 10.95 -16.84 -5.30
CA ARG A 16 11.87 -15.76 -4.93
C ARG A 16 11.19 -14.69 -4.07
N ARG A 17 9.93 -14.36 -4.37
CA ARG A 17 9.14 -13.38 -3.63
C ARG A 17 8.64 -13.87 -2.28
N LEU A 18 8.37 -15.15 -2.12
CA LEU A 18 8.13 -15.76 -0.81
C LEU A 18 9.39 -15.70 0.06
N MET A 19 10.56 -15.94 -0.53
CA MET A 19 11.84 -15.73 0.16
C MET A 19 12.10 -14.24 0.47
N LEU A 20 11.71 -13.30 -0.39
CA LEU A 20 11.80 -11.87 -0.12
C LEU A 20 10.76 -11.40 0.90
N ALA A 21 9.52 -11.89 0.90
CA ALA A 21 8.50 -11.54 1.88
C ALA A 21 8.85 -12.08 3.28
N GLN A 22 9.43 -13.29 3.34
CA GLN A 22 10.03 -13.87 4.55
C GLN A 22 11.35 -13.16 4.92
N GLY A 23 12.14 -12.73 3.93
CA GLY A 23 13.42 -12.03 4.09
C GLY A 23 13.32 -10.53 4.38
N MET A 24 12.19 -9.88 4.06
CA MET A 24 11.88 -8.49 4.40
C MET A 24 11.67 -8.34 5.93
N GLY A 25 11.78 -9.44 6.69
CA GLY A 25 11.85 -9.42 8.15
C GLY A 25 13.27 -9.24 8.68
N MET A 26 14.31 -9.47 7.89
CA MET A 26 15.71 -9.44 8.32
C MET A 26 16.65 -9.16 7.12
N GLY A 27 16.50 -8.01 6.47
CA GLY A 27 17.45 -7.49 5.49
C GLY A 27 18.47 -6.59 6.17
N GLY A 28 19.51 -7.18 6.76
CA GLY A 28 20.66 -6.44 7.28
C GLY A 28 21.42 -5.75 6.16
N GLY A 29 21.08 -4.48 5.91
CA GLY A 29 21.84 -3.53 5.11
C GLY A 29 21.85 -2.20 5.85
N THR A 30 22.99 -1.88 6.47
CA THR A 30 23.21 -0.71 7.35
C THR A 30 23.37 0.59 6.57
N THR A 31 22.48 0.88 5.62
CA THR A 31 22.47 2.16 4.91
C THR A 31 21.29 2.96 5.41
N GLU A 32 21.56 4.04 6.12
CA GLU A 32 20.56 5.05 6.44
C GLU A 32 19.82 5.47 5.16
N PRO A 33 18.47 5.59 5.20
CA PRO A 33 17.73 6.05 4.04
C PRO A 33 18.16 7.49 3.68
N PRO A 34 17.93 7.94 2.43
CA PRO A 34 18.23 9.31 2.03
C PRO A 34 17.63 10.34 3.00
N PRO A 35 18.34 11.44 3.29
CA PRO A 35 17.84 12.45 4.22
C PRO A 35 16.57 13.11 3.69
N MET A 36 15.63 13.37 4.59
CA MET A 36 14.41 14.12 4.26
C MET A 36 14.68 15.63 4.26
N PRO A 37 13.91 16.43 3.50
CA PRO A 37 13.93 17.89 3.60
C PRO A 37 13.56 18.38 5.01
N GLU A 38 13.88 19.65 5.33
CA GLU A 38 13.55 20.26 6.64
C GLU A 38 12.05 20.27 6.93
N LYS A 39 11.22 20.41 5.88
CA LYS A 39 9.75 20.39 5.95
C LYS A 39 9.20 19.31 5.02
N PRO A 40 9.22 18.03 5.42
CA PRO A 40 8.81 16.93 4.57
C PRO A 40 7.36 17.04 4.10
N THR A 41 7.13 16.78 2.82
CA THR A 41 5.80 16.67 2.21
C THR A 41 5.48 15.20 1.90
N ILE A 42 4.22 14.89 1.55
CA ILE A 42 3.86 13.52 1.17
C ILE A 42 4.65 13.03 -0.04
N THR A 43 4.95 13.91 -1.01
CA THR A 43 5.72 13.52 -2.20
C THR A 43 7.17 13.22 -1.86
N ASP A 44 7.74 13.86 -0.83
CA ASP A 44 9.06 13.48 -0.31
C ASP A 44 9.04 12.06 0.28
N PHE A 45 8.00 11.72 1.06
CA PHE A 45 7.84 10.35 1.58
C PHE A 45 7.62 9.34 0.45
N MET A 46 6.83 9.70 -0.57
CA MET A 46 6.65 8.86 -1.74
C MET A 46 8.00 8.61 -2.44
N ARG A 47 8.80 9.64 -2.70
CA ARG A 47 10.08 9.52 -3.41
C ARG A 47 11.16 8.80 -2.59
N LEU A 48 11.27 9.11 -1.30
CA LEU A 48 12.43 8.75 -0.49
C LEU A 48 12.16 7.60 0.49
N ARG A 49 10.92 7.10 0.58
CA ARG A 49 10.54 6.03 1.52
C ARG A 49 9.63 4.99 0.87
N PHE A 50 8.47 5.39 0.34
CA PHE A 50 7.45 4.43 -0.10
C PHE A 50 7.78 3.80 -1.45
N TYR A 51 8.34 4.60 -2.35
CA TYR A 51 8.68 4.22 -3.72
C TYR A 51 10.18 4.31 -4.00
N ASP A 52 11.02 4.41 -2.98
CA ASP A 52 12.48 4.50 -3.17
C ASP A 52 13.03 3.20 -3.78
N ALA A 53 13.89 3.34 -4.79
CA ALA A 53 14.63 2.24 -5.39
C ALA A 53 15.99 2.07 -4.69
N PRO A 54 16.50 0.83 -4.50
CA PRO A 54 17.79 0.60 -3.84
C PRO A 54 18.99 1.32 -4.48
N ASP A 55 18.91 1.61 -5.78
CA ASP A 55 19.90 2.33 -6.59
C ASP A 55 19.58 3.82 -6.77
N GLY A 56 18.51 4.31 -6.13
CA GLY A 56 18.05 5.69 -6.14
C GLY A 56 16.95 5.97 -7.19
N GLY A 57 16.04 6.87 -6.83
CA GLY A 57 14.90 7.24 -7.67
C GLY A 57 13.65 6.44 -7.34
N ILE A 58 12.75 6.29 -8.32
CA ILE A 58 11.45 5.62 -8.12
C ILE A 58 11.52 4.16 -8.55
N ARG A 59 11.20 3.25 -7.63
CA ARG A 59 10.95 1.82 -7.86
C ARG A 59 9.71 1.65 -8.73
N GLN A 60 9.93 1.56 -10.04
CA GLN A 60 8.86 1.50 -11.06
C GLN A 60 7.95 0.29 -10.92
N ASN A 61 8.50 -0.83 -10.49
CA ASN A 61 7.76 -2.05 -10.20
C ASN A 61 7.13 -2.07 -8.80
N SER A 62 7.02 -0.93 -8.12
CA SER A 62 6.36 -0.86 -6.82
C SER A 62 4.89 -1.27 -6.91
N HIS A 63 4.50 -2.16 -6.00
CA HIS A 63 3.16 -2.70 -5.94
C HIS A 63 2.05 -1.63 -5.82
N MET A 64 2.16 -0.72 -4.85
CA MET A 64 1.19 0.37 -4.68
C MET A 64 1.13 1.29 -5.90
N LEU A 65 2.26 1.49 -6.59
CA LEU A 65 2.34 2.36 -7.75
C LEU A 65 1.61 1.75 -8.95
N GLN A 66 1.77 0.44 -9.16
CA GLN A 66 1.04 -0.31 -10.16
C GLN A 66 -0.46 -0.32 -9.87
N SER A 67 -0.87 -0.56 -8.61
CA SER A 67 -2.28 -0.49 -8.18
C SER A 67 -2.90 0.87 -8.50
N ALA A 68 -2.24 1.97 -8.12
CA ALA A 68 -2.69 3.33 -8.43
C ALA A 68 -2.78 3.62 -9.93
N ASN A 69 -1.81 3.14 -10.72
CA ASN A 69 -1.82 3.30 -12.18
C ASN A 69 -2.96 2.53 -12.85
N LEU A 70 -3.28 1.33 -12.37
CA LEU A 70 -4.44 0.57 -12.85
C LEU A 70 -5.73 1.30 -12.55
N ALA A 71 -5.87 1.83 -11.32
CA ALA A 71 -7.04 2.60 -10.93
C ALA A 71 -7.19 3.88 -11.79
N LEU A 72 -6.09 4.58 -12.03
CA LEU A 72 -6.06 5.79 -12.86
C LEU A 72 -6.45 5.48 -14.32
N LYS A 73 -5.89 4.43 -14.92
CA LYS A 73 -6.20 4.01 -16.30
C LYS A 73 -7.64 3.53 -16.48
N ALA A 74 -8.20 2.92 -15.43
CA ALA A 74 -9.60 2.50 -15.41
C ALA A 74 -10.58 3.68 -15.23
N GLY A 75 -10.08 4.89 -14.94
CA GLY A 75 -10.89 6.09 -14.81
C GLY A 75 -11.70 6.16 -13.51
N TYR A 76 -11.21 5.51 -12.44
CA TYR A 76 -11.81 5.67 -11.12
C TYR A 76 -11.63 7.09 -10.58
N ASP A 77 -12.43 7.45 -9.56
CA ASP A 77 -12.36 8.74 -8.88
C ASP A 77 -10.94 9.00 -8.31
N GLU A 78 -10.55 10.27 -8.25
CA GLU A 78 -9.22 10.66 -7.74
C GLU A 78 -8.96 10.13 -6.33
N LYS A 79 -9.97 10.09 -5.44
CA LYS A 79 -9.82 9.52 -4.10
C LYS A 79 -9.45 8.04 -4.14
N VAL A 80 -10.01 7.27 -5.08
CA VAL A 80 -9.69 5.85 -5.26
C VAL A 80 -8.23 5.70 -5.70
N VAL A 81 -7.77 6.51 -6.65
CA VAL A 81 -6.37 6.49 -7.12
C VAL A 81 -5.42 6.82 -5.98
N VAL A 82 -5.73 7.86 -5.19
CA VAL A 82 -4.95 8.26 -4.01
C VAL A 82 -4.94 7.16 -2.95
N ALA A 83 -6.09 6.52 -2.69
CA ALA A 83 -6.17 5.41 -1.75
C ALA A 83 -5.32 4.22 -2.20
N CYS A 84 -5.37 3.86 -3.49
CA CYS A 84 -4.50 2.83 -4.08
C CYS A 84 -3.01 3.18 -3.93
N ALA A 85 -2.63 4.45 -4.09
CA ALA A 85 -1.26 4.90 -3.96
C ALA A 85 -0.72 4.91 -2.52
N LEU A 86 -1.58 4.72 -1.51
CA LEU A 86 -1.21 4.83 -0.10
C LEU A 86 -1.63 3.63 0.77
N HIS A 87 -2.36 2.66 0.23
CA HIS A 87 -3.03 1.62 1.03
C HIS A 87 -2.09 0.76 1.88
N ASP A 88 -0.90 0.46 1.39
CA ASP A 88 0.09 -0.39 2.07
C ASP A 88 1.15 0.41 2.84
N THR A 89 0.98 1.73 2.99
CA THR A 89 1.93 2.58 3.74
C THR A 89 2.09 2.16 5.20
N GLY A 90 1.12 1.45 5.79
CA GLY A 90 1.24 0.88 7.12
C GLY A 90 2.40 -0.10 7.28
N HIS A 91 2.83 -0.77 6.20
CA HIS A 91 4.01 -1.65 6.21
C HIS A 91 5.32 -0.93 6.57
N GLN A 92 5.37 0.40 6.42
CA GLN A 92 6.51 1.22 6.87
C GLN A 92 6.62 1.29 8.41
N ILE A 93 5.55 0.95 9.11
CA ILE A 93 5.47 0.97 10.58
C ILE A 93 5.46 -0.47 11.11
N ARG A 94 4.47 -1.26 10.67
CA ARG A 94 4.25 -2.65 11.09
C ARG A 94 3.54 -3.44 10.01
N ARG A 95 3.86 -4.73 9.92
CA ARG A 95 3.20 -5.65 8.99
C ARG A 95 1.82 -6.09 9.45
N VAL A 96 1.68 -6.43 10.73
CA VAL A 96 0.40 -6.81 11.30
C VAL A 96 -0.53 -5.59 11.28
N ASP A 97 -1.74 -5.79 10.80
CA ASP A 97 -2.75 -4.74 10.68
C ASP A 97 -2.29 -3.51 9.89
N HIS A 98 -1.60 -3.74 8.77
CA HIS A 98 -1.06 -2.67 7.93
C HIS A 98 -2.12 -1.67 7.46
N GLY A 99 -3.35 -2.09 7.17
CA GLY A 99 -4.45 -1.19 6.83
C GLY A 99 -4.77 -0.24 7.97
N HIS A 100 -4.74 -0.72 9.23
CA HIS A 100 -4.93 0.13 10.41
C HIS A 100 -3.77 1.10 10.62
N TRP A 101 -2.53 0.62 10.50
CA TRP A 101 -1.36 1.51 10.63
C TRP A 101 -1.31 2.57 9.53
N GLY A 102 -1.64 2.20 8.30
CA GLY A 102 -1.72 3.11 7.15
C GLY A 102 -2.83 4.14 7.31
N SER A 103 -4.02 3.72 7.74
CA SER A 103 -5.13 4.62 8.06
C SER A 103 -4.73 5.62 9.15
N ASN A 104 -4.17 5.16 10.27
CA ASN A 104 -3.73 6.02 11.37
C ASN A 104 -2.60 7.00 10.93
N LEU A 105 -1.72 6.58 10.02
CA LEU A 105 -0.63 7.41 9.49
C LEU A 105 -1.16 8.63 8.74
N ILE A 106 -2.19 8.43 7.89
CA ILE A 106 -2.70 9.46 6.99
C ILE A 106 -3.97 10.17 7.51
N GLU A 107 -4.56 9.68 8.61
CA GLU A 107 -5.75 10.27 9.22
C GLU A 107 -5.55 11.77 9.52
N GLY A 108 -6.54 12.57 9.14
CA GLY A 108 -6.49 14.02 9.26
C GLY A 108 -5.62 14.72 8.22
N TYR A 109 -4.92 14.01 7.34
CA TYR A 109 -4.20 14.59 6.21
C TYR A 109 -4.95 14.43 4.88
N VAL A 110 -5.79 13.41 4.76
CA VAL A 110 -6.62 13.13 3.58
C VAL A 110 -8.10 13.17 3.94
N ASP A 111 -8.96 13.08 2.93
CA ASP A 111 -10.39 12.87 3.12
C ASP A 111 -10.67 11.59 3.94
N GLU A 112 -11.69 11.62 4.80
CA GLU A 112 -12.02 10.52 5.71
C GLU A 112 -12.30 9.21 4.95
N GLU A 113 -12.86 9.31 3.75
CA GLU A 113 -13.11 8.16 2.87
C GLU A 113 -11.82 7.42 2.50
N ILE A 114 -10.74 8.15 2.20
CA ILE A 114 -9.45 7.57 1.82
C ILE A 114 -8.86 6.80 3.00
N SER A 115 -8.84 7.43 4.19
CA SER A 115 -8.32 6.77 5.40
C SER A 115 -9.15 5.54 5.77
N TRP A 116 -10.48 5.64 5.70
CA TRP A 116 -11.39 4.53 5.97
C TRP A 116 -11.20 3.39 4.97
N ALA A 117 -11.09 3.70 3.67
CA ALA A 117 -10.90 2.69 2.64
C ALA A 117 -9.59 1.92 2.84
N ILE A 118 -8.51 2.64 3.18
CA ILE A 118 -7.22 2.05 3.52
C ILE A 118 -7.29 1.20 4.80
N LYS A 119 -8.12 1.57 5.78
CA LYS A 119 -8.30 0.71 6.96
C LYS A 119 -8.90 -0.64 6.58
N TYR A 120 -10.00 -0.63 5.83
CA TYR A 120 -10.83 -1.81 5.63
C TYR A 120 -10.45 -2.66 4.40
N HIS A 121 -9.65 -2.14 3.45
CA HIS A 121 -9.15 -2.95 2.33
C HIS A 121 -8.45 -4.23 2.81
N GLN A 122 -7.74 -4.15 3.95
CA GLN A 122 -7.02 -5.29 4.53
C GLN A 122 -7.95 -6.45 4.89
N SER A 123 -9.13 -6.19 5.43
CA SER A 123 -10.09 -7.25 5.78
C SER A 123 -10.80 -7.75 4.54
N LEU A 124 -11.18 -6.82 3.64
CA LEU A 124 -11.93 -7.13 2.42
C LEU A 124 -11.18 -8.04 1.45
N ARG A 125 -9.84 -7.96 1.40
CA ARG A 125 -9.02 -8.78 0.49
C ARG A 125 -9.18 -10.30 0.70
N PHE A 126 -9.63 -10.72 1.89
CA PHE A 126 -9.81 -12.13 2.22
C PHE A 126 -11.15 -12.72 1.77
N PHE A 127 -12.09 -11.89 1.30
CA PHE A 127 -13.44 -12.35 0.99
C PHE A 127 -13.78 -12.04 -0.48
N PRO A 128 -14.24 -13.05 -1.25
CA PRO A 128 -14.64 -12.86 -2.63
C PRO A 128 -15.87 -11.95 -2.72
N ASP A 129 -15.94 -11.19 -3.81
CA ASP A 129 -17.05 -10.30 -4.14
C ASP A 129 -17.36 -10.37 -5.65
N PRO A 130 -18.32 -11.21 -6.07
CA PRO A 130 -18.68 -11.37 -7.47
C PRO A 130 -19.18 -10.09 -8.15
N ASP A 131 -19.77 -9.14 -7.41
CA ASP A 131 -20.26 -7.87 -7.96
C ASP A 131 -19.10 -6.99 -8.47
N TYR A 132 -17.90 -7.25 -7.97
CA TYR A 132 -16.65 -6.59 -8.35
C TYR A 132 -15.72 -7.51 -9.16
N ASN A 133 -16.18 -8.70 -9.55
CA ASN A 133 -15.36 -9.73 -10.19
C ASN A 133 -14.08 -10.04 -9.39
N TYR A 134 -14.20 -10.04 -8.05
CA TYR A 134 -13.10 -10.29 -7.13
C TYR A 134 -13.24 -11.71 -6.57
N GLU A 135 -12.39 -12.62 -7.03
CA GLU A 135 -12.27 -13.96 -6.47
C GLU A 135 -11.20 -14.00 -5.38
N TYR A 136 -11.20 -15.02 -4.53
CA TYR A 136 -10.14 -15.19 -3.55
C TYR A 136 -8.80 -15.43 -4.28
N PRO A 137 -7.77 -14.56 -4.11
CA PRO A 137 -6.57 -14.65 -4.92
C PRO A 137 -5.82 -15.97 -4.71
N GLU A 138 -5.43 -16.64 -5.80
CA GLU A 138 -4.61 -17.86 -5.74
C GLU A 138 -3.31 -17.64 -4.95
N MET A 139 -2.73 -16.44 -5.08
CA MET A 139 -1.56 -16.03 -4.31
C MET A 139 -1.79 -16.14 -2.80
N TYR A 140 -2.99 -15.86 -2.30
CA TYR A 140 -3.29 -15.93 -0.87
C TYR A 140 -3.42 -17.37 -0.38
N ILE A 141 -3.95 -18.27 -1.22
CA ILE A 141 -3.92 -19.71 -0.95
C ILE A 141 -2.48 -20.18 -0.75
N ARG A 142 -1.54 -19.70 -1.58
CA ARG A 142 -0.12 -20.07 -1.48
C ARG A 142 0.57 -19.46 -0.25
N ILE A 143 0.24 -18.21 0.10
CA ILE A 143 0.86 -17.50 1.23
C ILE A 143 0.32 -17.99 2.58
N PHE A 144 -1.00 -18.17 2.69
CA PHE A 144 -1.65 -18.47 3.97
C PHE A 144 -2.05 -19.95 4.13
N GLY A 145 -2.15 -20.69 3.02
CA GLY A 145 -2.64 -22.07 2.97
C GLY A 145 -4.10 -22.17 2.53
N GLU A 146 -4.45 -23.29 1.87
CA GLU A 146 -5.84 -23.60 1.45
C GLU A 146 -6.82 -23.61 2.63
N ASP A 147 -6.35 -24.01 3.82
CA ASP A 147 -7.16 -24.09 5.04
C ASP A 147 -7.13 -22.81 5.88
N TYR A 148 -6.57 -21.71 5.35
CA TYR A 148 -6.52 -20.45 6.11
C TYR A 148 -7.92 -19.88 6.34
N VAL A 149 -8.19 -19.56 7.60
CA VAL A 149 -9.42 -18.89 8.02
C VAL A 149 -9.01 -17.55 8.63
N PRO A 150 -9.50 -16.40 8.10
CA PRO A 150 -9.25 -15.11 8.71
C PRO A 150 -9.72 -15.07 10.18
N ASP A 151 -9.00 -14.34 11.02
CA ASP A 151 -9.39 -14.14 12.42
C ASP A 151 -10.77 -13.51 12.56
N GLU A 152 -11.44 -13.74 13.70
CA GLU A 152 -12.82 -13.27 13.95
C GLU A 152 -12.97 -11.76 13.78
N TYR A 153 -11.96 -10.97 14.16
CA TYR A 153 -12.01 -9.51 13.98
C TYR A 153 -11.94 -9.10 12.49
N GLN A 154 -11.24 -9.86 11.65
CA GLN A 154 -11.19 -9.61 10.20
C GLN A 154 -12.55 -9.89 9.56
N LYS A 155 -13.24 -10.96 9.99
CA LYS A 155 -14.62 -11.25 9.57
C LYS A 155 -15.57 -10.13 9.99
N ALA A 156 -15.49 -9.68 11.25
CA ALA A 156 -16.32 -8.59 11.76
C ALA A 156 -16.08 -7.27 11.00
N HIS A 157 -14.81 -6.95 10.66
CA HIS A 157 -14.47 -5.80 9.84
C HIS A 157 -15.01 -5.90 8.41
N HIS A 158 -14.93 -7.08 7.79
CA HIS A 158 -15.54 -7.34 6.48
C HIS A 158 -17.05 -7.08 6.52
N ASP A 159 -17.76 -7.67 7.49
CA ASP A 159 -19.22 -7.56 7.58
C ASP A 159 -19.65 -6.12 7.84
N TYR A 160 -18.92 -5.38 8.68
CA TYR A 160 -19.13 -3.96 8.88
C TYR A 160 -18.89 -3.16 7.59
N ALA A 161 -17.75 -3.37 6.93
CA ALA A 161 -17.35 -2.60 5.76
C ALA A 161 -18.33 -2.79 4.59
N LYS A 162 -18.89 -4.00 4.42
CA LYS A 162 -19.84 -4.32 3.35
C LYS A 162 -21.13 -3.48 3.38
N GLY A 163 -21.52 -2.99 4.55
CA GLY A 163 -22.69 -2.11 4.72
C GLY A 163 -22.37 -0.62 4.67
N HIS A 164 -21.11 -0.23 4.49
CA HIS A 164 -20.68 1.16 4.58
C HIS A 164 -20.76 1.88 3.23
N GLU A 165 -21.06 3.19 3.25
CA GLU A 165 -21.18 3.99 2.01
C GLU A 165 -19.88 4.04 1.19
N TRP A 166 -18.73 3.97 1.87
CA TRP A 166 -17.40 3.97 1.27
C TRP A 166 -16.88 2.57 0.89
N TYR A 167 -17.73 1.54 0.94
CA TYR A 167 -17.35 0.17 0.59
C TYR A 167 -16.71 0.08 -0.80
N HIS A 168 -17.27 0.82 -1.77
CA HIS A 168 -16.78 0.83 -3.15
C HIS A 168 -15.29 1.17 -3.22
N THR A 169 -14.87 2.25 -2.56
CA THR A 169 -13.49 2.73 -2.56
C THR A 169 -12.55 1.69 -1.96
N ALA A 170 -12.91 1.09 -0.82
CA ALA A 170 -12.11 0.03 -0.19
C ALA A 170 -12.01 -1.23 -1.07
N ARG A 171 -13.11 -1.61 -1.73
CA ARG A 171 -13.15 -2.80 -2.59
C ARG A 171 -12.36 -2.59 -3.88
N VAL A 172 -12.39 -1.40 -4.46
CA VAL A 172 -11.58 -1.10 -5.66
C VAL A 172 -10.08 -1.14 -5.36
N ILE A 173 -9.65 -0.80 -4.13
CA ILE A 173 -8.26 -1.03 -3.70
C ILE A 173 -7.93 -2.53 -3.81
N THR A 174 -8.75 -3.43 -3.26
CA THR A 174 -8.45 -4.87 -3.30
C THR A 174 -8.41 -5.41 -4.73
N VAL A 175 -9.28 -4.91 -5.62
CA VAL A 175 -9.28 -5.31 -7.03
C VAL A 175 -7.97 -4.92 -7.72
N ASN A 176 -7.46 -3.71 -7.51
CA ASN A 176 -6.23 -3.24 -8.15
C ASN A 176 -4.96 -3.74 -7.45
N ASP A 177 -5.04 -4.07 -6.16
CA ASP A 177 -3.98 -4.70 -5.37
C ASP A 177 -3.53 -6.05 -6.00
N VAL A 178 -4.47 -6.93 -6.34
CA VAL A 178 -4.14 -8.26 -6.88
C VAL A 178 -3.29 -8.22 -8.17
N TYR A 179 -3.39 -7.16 -8.97
CA TYR A 179 -2.70 -7.05 -10.26
C TYR A 179 -1.41 -6.22 -10.20
N GLY A 180 -1.07 -5.62 -9.07
CA GLY A 180 0.08 -4.73 -8.93
C GLY A 180 1.41 -5.46 -8.68
N TRP A 181 1.77 -6.46 -9.47
CA TRP A 181 2.90 -7.35 -9.16
C TRP A 181 3.83 -7.67 -10.35
N ASP A 182 3.77 -6.90 -11.44
CA ASP A 182 4.67 -7.06 -12.59
C ASP A 182 6.08 -6.51 -12.29
N GLU A 183 7.12 -7.34 -12.42
CA GLU A 183 8.52 -6.95 -12.15
C GLU A 183 9.07 -5.93 -13.14
N ASP A 184 8.61 -6.03 -14.38
CA ASP A 184 9.10 -5.24 -15.50
C ASP A 184 8.26 -3.97 -15.71
N ALA A 185 7.32 -3.71 -14.80
CA ALA A 185 6.43 -2.57 -14.89
C ALA A 185 7.20 -1.25 -14.93
N VAL A 186 6.85 -0.43 -15.92
CA VAL A 186 7.27 0.97 -16.01
C VAL A 186 6.02 1.83 -15.93
N VAL A 187 5.94 2.66 -14.89
CA VAL A 187 4.75 3.46 -14.58
C VAL A 187 5.07 4.94 -14.78
N ASP A 188 4.23 5.63 -15.54
CA ASP A 188 4.22 7.09 -15.50
C ASP A 188 3.62 7.54 -14.16
N TYR A 189 4.51 7.81 -13.19
CA TYR A 189 4.14 8.00 -11.79
C TYR A 189 3.82 9.45 -11.44
N GLU A 190 4.25 10.42 -12.25
CA GLU A 190 4.06 11.85 -11.94
C GLU A 190 2.58 12.22 -11.80
N PRO A 191 1.64 11.78 -12.68
CA PRO A 191 0.22 12.04 -12.48
C PRO A 191 -0.34 11.50 -11.16
N ILE A 192 0.17 10.35 -10.70
CA ILE A 192 -0.24 9.76 -9.42
C ILE A 192 0.28 10.62 -8.26
N PHE A 193 1.53 11.09 -8.34
CA PHE A 193 2.13 11.93 -7.30
C PHE A 193 1.44 13.29 -7.22
N GLU A 194 1.06 13.87 -8.35
CA GLU A 194 0.28 15.11 -8.41
C GLU A 194 -1.10 14.94 -7.76
N LEU A 195 -1.80 13.84 -8.04
CA LEU A 195 -3.09 13.52 -7.40
C LEU A 195 -2.94 13.34 -5.89
N VAL A 196 -1.93 12.60 -5.44
CA VAL A 196 -1.67 12.46 -3.99
C VAL A 196 -1.38 13.81 -3.37
N ALA A 197 -0.51 14.64 -3.96
CA ALA A 197 -0.20 15.97 -3.44
C ALA A 197 -1.44 16.88 -3.36
N LYS A 198 -2.33 16.81 -4.36
CA LYS A 198 -3.59 17.57 -4.40
C LYS A 198 -4.55 17.19 -3.27
N HIS A 199 -4.62 15.90 -2.93
CA HIS A 199 -5.56 15.36 -1.93
C HIS A 199 -4.96 15.24 -0.52
N PHE A 200 -3.71 15.65 -0.34
CA PHE A 200 -3.00 15.51 0.93
C PHE A 200 -2.68 16.87 1.53
N ARG A 201 -3.32 17.18 2.66
CA ARG A 201 -3.07 18.38 3.45
C ARG A 201 -1.66 18.35 4.02
N THR A 202 -0.76 19.13 3.44
CA THR A 202 0.61 19.26 3.92
C THR A 202 0.69 20.35 5.01
N PRO A 203 1.12 20.04 6.23
CA PRO A 203 1.26 21.04 7.29
C PRO A 203 2.45 21.99 7.02
N PRO A 204 2.37 23.28 7.42
CA PRO A 204 3.45 24.26 7.20
C PRO A 204 4.79 23.91 7.87
N GLU A 205 4.76 23.12 8.92
CA GLU A 205 5.92 22.62 9.67
C GLU A 205 6.57 21.40 9.00
N GLY A 206 5.87 20.74 8.08
CA GLY A 206 6.26 19.45 7.50
C GLY A 206 5.71 18.26 8.27
N LEU A 207 5.46 17.16 7.55
CA LEU A 207 4.92 15.93 8.13
C LEU A 207 5.84 15.38 9.21
N GLY A 208 5.27 15.17 10.40
CA GLY A 208 6.01 14.74 11.58
C GLY A 208 6.44 15.86 12.51
N PHE A 209 6.23 17.12 12.14
CA PHE A 209 6.57 18.31 12.95
C PHE A 209 5.35 19.18 13.29
N ASP A 210 4.15 18.74 12.89
CA ASP A 210 2.90 19.49 12.88
C ASP A 210 2.01 19.31 14.13
N ASN A 211 2.57 18.77 15.22
CA ASN A 211 1.90 18.51 16.51
C ASN A 211 0.57 17.71 16.42
N SER A 212 0.34 17.02 15.30
CA SER A 212 -0.77 16.08 15.15
C SER A 212 -0.56 14.85 16.03
N HIS A 213 -1.65 14.13 16.33
CA HIS A 213 -1.57 12.90 17.13
C HIS A 213 -0.72 11.79 16.48
N ASN A 214 -0.55 11.84 15.16
CA ASN A 214 0.10 10.84 14.32
C ASN A 214 1.45 11.33 13.77
N ALA A 215 1.92 12.51 14.16
CA ALA A 215 3.23 13.06 13.78
C ALA A 215 4.40 12.10 14.13
N HIS A 216 4.25 11.30 15.18
CA HIS A 216 5.27 10.35 15.60
C HIS A 216 5.48 9.19 14.61
N PHE A 217 4.45 8.80 13.84
CA PHE A 217 4.60 7.80 12.79
C PHE A 217 5.52 8.30 11.69
N TRP A 218 5.29 9.53 11.21
CA TRP A 218 6.16 10.18 10.23
C TRP A 218 7.61 10.25 10.71
N ARG A 219 7.87 10.69 11.96
CA ARG A 219 9.23 10.71 12.52
C ARG A 219 9.89 9.34 12.59
N SER A 220 9.11 8.29 12.84
CA SER A 220 9.60 6.90 12.85
C SER A 220 10.03 6.45 11.45
N ILE A 221 9.37 6.94 10.40
CA ILE A 221 9.72 6.67 9.00
C ILE A 221 10.89 7.56 8.54
N ILE A 222 10.99 8.80 9.03
CA ILE A 222 12.13 9.69 8.74
C ILE A 222 13.43 9.06 9.29
N TRP A 223 13.37 8.57 10.53
CA TRP A 223 14.53 8.07 11.28
C TRP A 223 14.30 6.67 11.86
N PRO A 224 14.26 5.61 11.03
CA PRO A 224 13.93 4.26 11.48
C PRO A 224 14.92 3.68 12.52
N ASN A 225 16.17 4.14 12.51
CA ASN A 225 17.23 3.63 13.37
C ASN A 225 17.62 4.58 14.53
N ARG A 226 16.91 5.70 14.71
CA ARG A 226 17.30 6.70 15.72
C ARG A 226 16.98 6.19 17.13
N PRO A 227 17.95 6.18 18.06
CA PRO A 227 17.68 5.83 19.45
C PRO A 227 16.95 7.00 20.13
N LEU A 228 15.66 6.79 20.47
CA LEU A 228 14.74 7.68 21.20
C LEU A 228 14.78 9.17 20.77
#